data_AF-A0A383B9P9-F1
#
_entry.id   AF-A0A383B9P9-F1
#
_cell.length_a   1.000
_cell.length_b   1.000
_cell.length_c   1.000
_cell.angle_alpha   90.00
_cell.angle_beta   90.00
_cell.angle_gamma   90.00
#
_symmetry.space_group_name_H-M   'P 1'
#
loop_
_entity.id
_entity.type
_entity.pdbx_description
1 polymer ?
#
loop_
_entity_poly.entity_id
_entity_poly.type
_entity_poly.pdbx_seq_one_letter_code
_entity_poly.pdbx_strand_id
1 'polypeptide(L)'
;ATRANTRAEASLDLSAVDGIDDQVRERLVARLGPVLRVAVDRSRSQARNRRRALDEIEERLRVALQVDPERQPTRPGRRAVERRLATKRRRSERKADRGARWDPD
;
A
#
# COMPACT_ATOMS: atom_id res chain seq x y z
N ALA A 1 -11.22 -8.72 -40.00
CA ALA A 1 -10.92 -10.01 -39.34
C ALA A 1 -12.13 -10.43 -38.52
N THR A 2 -12.74 -11.59 -38.82
CA THR A 2 -13.89 -12.12 -38.08
C THR A 2 -13.44 -12.58 -36.70
N ARG A 3 -13.83 -11.88 -35.63
CA ARG A 3 -13.42 -12.20 -34.25
C ARG A 3 -14.28 -13.37 -33.77
N ALA A 4 -13.69 -14.56 -33.59
CA ALA A 4 -14.40 -15.66 -32.96
C ALA A 4 -14.81 -15.27 -31.53
N ASN A 5 -16.08 -15.48 -31.16
CA ASN A 5 -16.68 -15.15 -29.85
C ASN A 5 -16.08 -16.01 -28.71
N THR A 6 -14.81 -15.76 -28.41
CA THR A 6 -13.99 -16.56 -27.46
C THR A 6 -13.72 -15.81 -26.16
N ARG A 7 -14.14 -14.54 -26.06
CA ARG A 7 -14.09 -13.74 -24.84
C ARG A 7 -14.81 -14.49 -23.71
N ALA A 8 -14.18 -14.56 -22.55
CA ALA A 8 -14.76 -15.10 -21.34
C ALA A 8 -14.83 -14.03 -20.27
N GLU A 9 -15.91 -14.01 -19.51
CA GLU A 9 -16.11 -13.11 -18.38
C GLU A 9 -16.37 -13.94 -17.13
N ALA A 10 -15.78 -13.50 -16.02
CA ALA A 10 -16.04 -14.04 -14.68
C ALA A 10 -16.41 -12.89 -13.76
N SER A 11 -17.41 -13.11 -12.92
CA SER A 11 -17.86 -12.14 -11.93
C SER A 11 -18.09 -12.82 -10.59
N LEU A 12 -17.67 -12.16 -9.52
CA LEU A 12 -17.85 -12.62 -8.14
C LEU A 12 -18.48 -11.49 -7.32
N ASP A 13 -19.61 -11.77 -6.70
CA ASP A 13 -20.25 -10.84 -5.76
C ASP A 13 -19.69 -11.08 -4.36
N LEU A 14 -18.78 -10.20 -3.94
CA LEU A 14 -18.11 -10.27 -2.64
C LEU A 14 -19.05 -9.93 -1.49
N SER A 15 -20.16 -9.24 -1.74
CA SER A 15 -21.14 -8.90 -0.70
C SER A 15 -21.98 -10.10 -0.29
N ALA A 16 -22.28 -10.99 -1.24
CA ALA A 16 -23.17 -12.14 -1.05
C ALA A 16 -22.45 -13.50 -0.89
N VAL A 17 -21.11 -13.54 -0.93
CA VAL A 17 -20.35 -14.79 -0.79
C VAL A 17 -20.45 -15.37 0.62
N ASP A 18 -20.81 -16.65 0.70
CA ASP A 18 -20.81 -17.42 1.94
C ASP A 18 -19.42 -18.00 2.24
N GLY A 19 -19.16 -18.33 3.52
CA GLY A 19 -17.94 -19.05 3.93
C GLY A 19 -16.70 -18.18 4.16
N ILE A 20 -16.86 -16.86 4.32
CA ILE A 20 -15.79 -15.94 4.72
C ILE A 20 -16.21 -15.12 5.94
N ASP A 21 -15.25 -14.79 6.81
CA ASP A 21 -15.47 -13.90 7.95
C ASP A 21 -15.87 -12.49 7.50
N ASP A 22 -16.69 -11.81 8.32
CA ASP A 22 -17.19 -10.47 8.00
C ASP A 22 -16.07 -9.43 7.87
N GLN A 23 -15.02 -9.53 8.69
CA GLN A 23 -13.85 -8.66 8.56
C GLN A 23 -13.12 -8.83 7.21
N VAL A 24 -13.09 -10.07 6.71
CA VAL A 24 -12.50 -10.37 5.40
C VAL A 24 -13.39 -9.83 4.29
N ARG A 25 -14.72 -10.03 4.40
CA ARG A 25 -15.71 -9.46 3.48
C ARG A 25 -15.58 -7.95 3.38
N GLU A 26 -15.61 -7.25 4.51
CA GLU A 26 -15.47 -5.78 4.56
C GLU A 26 -14.18 -5.32 3.89
N ARG A 27 -13.05 -5.98 4.18
CA ARG A 27 -11.77 -5.65 3.54
C ARG A 27 -11.79 -5.88 2.03
N LEU A 28 -12.31 -7.01 1.59
CA LEU A 28 -12.40 -7.35 0.16
C LEU A 28 -13.29 -6.36 -0.58
N VAL A 29 -14.47 -6.04 -0.02
CA VAL A 29 -15.40 -5.05 -0.57
C VAL A 29 -14.78 -3.65 -0.59
N ALA A 30 -14.09 -3.24 0.48
CA ALA A 30 -13.42 -1.95 0.53
C ALA A 30 -12.30 -1.80 -0.51
N ARG A 31 -11.59 -2.90 -0.84
CA ARG A 31 -10.47 -2.88 -1.80
C ARG A 31 -10.86 -3.14 -3.25
N LEU A 32 -11.82 -4.03 -3.50
CA LEU A 32 -12.17 -4.52 -4.83
C LEU A 32 -13.58 -4.10 -5.28
N GLY A 33 -14.37 -3.51 -4.40
CA GLY A 33 -15.79 -3.23 -4.61
C GLY A 33 -16.69 -4.43 -4.30
N PRO A 34 -18.02 -4.26 -4.31
CA PRO A 34 -18.97 -5.32 -3.99
C PRO A 34 -19.00 -6.43 -5.05
N VAL A 35 -18.70 -6.12 -6.32
CA VAL A 35 -18.69 -7.10 -7.41
C VAL A 35 -17.37 -7.00 -8.18
N LEU A 36 -16.56 -8.05 -8.11
CA LEU A 36 -15.33 -8.18 -8.87
C LEU A 36 -15.64 -8.79 -10.24
N ARG A 37 -15.28 -8.08 -11.33
CA ARG A 37 -15.46 -8.55 -12.71
C ARG A 37 -14.13 -8.61 -13.45
N VAL A 38 -13.92 -9.68 -14.21
CA VAL A 38 -12.76 -9.89 -15.07
C VAL A 38 -13.21 -10.39 -16.44
N ALA A 39 -12.68 -9.79 -17.50
CA ALA A 39 -12.93 -10.21 -18.88
C ALA A 39 -11.61 -10.49 -19.60
N VAL A 40 -11.52 -11.65 -20.27
CA VAL A 40 -10.31 -12.12 -20.95
C VAL A 40 -10.63 -12.51 -22.39
N ASP A 41 -9.86 -11.98 -23.34
CA ASP A 41 -9.97 -12.26 -24.78
C ASP A 41 -8.63 -12.66 -25.44
N ARG A 42 -7.66 -13.12 -24.64
CA ARG A 42 -6.26 -13.36 -25.07
C ARG A 42 -6.03 -14.61 -25.92
N SER A 43 -7.01 -15.50 -26.05
CA SER A 43 -6.89 -16.76 -26.79
C SER A 43 -8.07 -17.01 -27.71
N ARG A 44 -7.83 -17.77 -28.79
CA ARG A 44 -8.88 -18.37 -29.63
C ARG A 44 -9.64 -19.51 -28.94
N SER A 45 -9.25 -19.91 -27.73
CA SER A 45 -9.96 -20.92 -26.93
C SER A 45 -10.72 -20.28 -25.77
N GLN A 46 -12.03 -20.47 -25.74
CA GLN A 46 -12.88 -20.01 -24.65
C GLN A 46 -12.50 -20.66 -23.32
N ALA A 47 -12.18 -21.95 -23.30
CA ALA A 47 -11.76 -22.66 -22.08
C ALA A 47 -10.49 -22.07 -21.47
N ARG A 48 -9.50 -21.73 -22.31
CA ARG A 48 -8.29 -21.03 -21.84
C ARG A 48 -8.58 -19.63 -21.31
N ASN A 49 -9.52 -18.91 -21.94
CA ASN A 49 -9.92 -17.58 -21.45
C ASN A 49 -10.69 -17.66 -20.14
N ARG A 50 -11.57 -18.66 -19.95
CA ARG A 50 -12.27 -18.91 -18.67
C ARG A 50 -11.29 -19.19 -17.54
N ARG A 51 -10.34 -20.11 -17.76
CA ARG A 51 -9.32 -20.42 -16.75
C ARG A 51 -8.54 -19.18 -16.33
N ARG A 52 -8.09 -18.38 -17.29
CA ARG A 52 -7.38 -17.12 -17.01
C ARG A 52 -8.23 -16.11 -16.24
N ALA A 53 -9.51 -16.00 -16.55
CA ALA A 53 -10.40 -15.08 -15.82
C ALA A 53 -10.53 -15.50 -14.34
N LEU A 54 -10.56 -16.80 -14.06
CA LEU A 54 -10.55 -17.33 -12.69
C LEU A 54 -9.19 -17.11 -12.01
N ASP A 55 -8.09 -17.41 -12.69
CA ASP A 55 -6.73 -17.20 -12.16
C ASP A 55 -6.51 -15.72 -11.77
N GLU A 56 -7.04 -14.78 -12.57
CA GLU A 56 -6.95 -13.34 -12.31
C GLU A 56 -7.87 -12.88 -11.17
N ILE A 57 -9.04 -13.49 -10.99
CA ILE A 57 -9.87 -13.27 -9.79
C ILE A 57 -9.13 -13.75 -8.55
N GLU A 58 -8.58 -14.95 -8.57
CA GLU A 58 -7.84 -15.53 -7.44
C GLU A 58 -6.66 -14.65 -7.03
N GLU A 59 -5.87 -14.16 -7.99
CA GLU A 59 -4.73 -13.29 -7.70
C GLU A 59 -5.17 -11.96 -7.10
N ARG A 60 -6.23 -11.34 -7.61
CA ARG A 60 -6.78 -10.09 -7.04
C ARG A 60 -7.26 -10.30 -5.60
N LEU A 61 -7.90 -11.43 -5.30
CA LEU A 61 -8.28 -11.79 -3.94
C LEU A 61 -7.06 -11.96 -3.04
N ARG A 62 -6.03 -12.70 -3.50
CA ARG A 62 -4.78 -12.93 -2.76
C ARG A 62 -4.12 -11.61 -2.38
N VAL A 63 -3.96 -10.68 -3.33
CA VAL A 63 -3.38 -9.36 -3.10
C VAL A 63 -4.26 -8.53 -2.14
N ALA A 64 -5.57 -8.55 -2.33
CA ALA A 64 -6.49 -7.80 -1.47
C ALA A 64 -6.53 -8.31 -0.01
N LEU A 65 -6.13 -9.56 0.24
CA LEU A 65 -6.02 -10.11 1.59
C LEU A 65 -4.71 -9.75 2.31
N GLN A 66 -3.66 -9.35 1.56
CA GLN A 66 -2.38 -8.98 2.16
C GLN A 66 -2.51 -7.73 3.04
N VAL A 67 -2.05 -7.82 4.28
CA VAL A 67 -2.01 -6.69 5.23
C VAL A 67 -0.57 -6.22 5.32
N ASP A 68 -0.35 -4.96 4.94
CA ASP A 68 0.94 -4.33 5.19
C ASP A 68 1.12 -4.13 6.70
N PRO A 69 2.25 -4.55 7.29
CA PRO A 69 2.49 -4.33 8.70
C PRO A 69 2.55 -2.82 9.00
N GLU A 70 1.99 -2.43 10.14
CA GLU A 70 2.03 -1.03 10.55
C GLU A 70 3.46 -0.54 10.66
N ARG A 71 3.74 0.62 10.05
CA ARG A 71 5.08 1.20 10.06
C ARG A 71 5.43 1.70 11.45
N GLN A 72 6.36 1.03 12.10
CA GLN A 72 6.94 1.51 13.35
C GLN A 72 7.90 2.68 13.09
N PRO A 73 7.69 3.86 13.71
CA PRO A 73 8.57 5.01 13.49
C PRO A 73 9.98 4.70 14.00
N THR A 74 10.99 5.01 13.19
CA THR A 74 12.39 4.83 13.59
C THR A 74 12.82 5.94 14.55
N ARG A 75 13.60 5.58 15.56
CA ARG A 75 14.25 6.58 16.44
C ARG A 75 15.27 7.39 15.62
N PRO A 76 15.52 8.67 15.96
CA PRO A 76 16.58 9.45 15.33
C PRO A 76 17.93 8.71 15.40
N GLY A 77 18.61 8.60 14.26
CA GLY A 77 19.93 7.95 14.21
C GLY A 77 20.98 8.72 15.00
N ARG A 78 22.04 8.04 15.42
CA ARG A 78 23.16 8.61 16.19
C ARG A 78 23.72 9.89 15.58
N ARG A 79 23.94 9.92 14.26
CA ARG A 79 24.44 11.11 13.53
C ARG A 79 23.49 12.32 13.65
N ALA A 80 22.18 12.09 13.65
CA ALA A 80 21.20 13.16 13.83
C ALA A 80 21.28 13.74 15.26
N VAL A 81 21.43 12.86 16.25
CA VAL A 81 21.62 13.26 17.65
C VAL A 81 22.93 14.04 17.83
N GLU A 82 24.02 13.58 17.26
CA GLU A 82 25.33 14.26 17.30
C GLU A 82 25.28 15.64 16.63
N ARG A 83 24.67 15.75 15.43
CA ARG A 83 24.48 17.05 14.75
C ARG A 83 23.65 18.02 15.60
N ARG A 84 22.57 17.54 16.25
CA ARG A 84 21.77 18.36 17.17
C ARG A 84 22.63 18.89 18.32
N LEU A 85 23.41 18.02 18.96
CA LEU A 85 24.27 18.40 20.09
C LEU A 85 25.36 19.39 19.65
N ALA A 86 26.02 19.16 18.50
CA ALA A 86 27.02 20.06 17.96
C ALA A 86 26.44 21.45 17.64
N THR A 87 25.25 21.51 17.04
CA THR A 87 24.55 22.77 16.78
C THR A 87 24.14 23.47 18.07
N LYS A 88 23.69 22.73 19.09
CA LYS A 88 23.40 23.28 20.42
C LYS A 88 24.63 23.93 21.04
N ARG A 89 25.80 23.26 21.01
CA ARG A 89 27.08 23.79 21.53
C ARG A 89 27.52 25.07 20.81
N ARG A 90 27.56 25.06 19.47
CA ARG A 90 27.88 26.25 18.67
C ARG A 90 26.96 27.44 18.97
N ARG A 91 25.67 27.17 19.25
CA ARG A 91 24.71 28.24 19.58
C ARG A 91 24.92 28.78 20.99
N SER A 92 25.31 27.96 21.96
CA SER A 92 25.64 28.43 23.31
C SER A 92 26.92 29.26 23.32
N GLU A 93 27.95 28.82 22.60
CA GLU A 93 29.22 29.57 22.44
C GLU A 93 28.95 30.97 21.88
N ARG A 94 28.27 31.06 20.72
CA ARG A 94 27.88 32.37 20.14
C ARG A 94 27.00 33.23 21.05
N LYS A 95 26.23 32.64 21.97
CA LYS A 95 25.44 33.41 22.94
C LYS A 95 26.34 33.98 24.03
N ALA A 96 27.30 33.19 24.54
CA ALA A 96 28.26 33.62 25.54
C ALA A 96 29.16 34.75 25.00
N ASP A 97 29.71 34.60 23.80
CA ASP A 97 30.57 35.62 23.17
C ASP A 97 29.87 36.97 23.00
N ARG A 98 28.58 36.95 22.70
CA ARG A 98 27.77 38.18 22.58
C ARG A 98 27.49 38.84 23.93
N GLY A 99 27.36 38.05 25.00
CA GLY A 99 27.21 38.56 26.36
C GLY A 99 28.51 39.17 26.88
N ALA A 100 29.65 38.54 26.58
CA ALA A 100 30.98 39.02 27.00
C ALA A 100 31.42 40.32 26.31
N ARG A 101 30.86 40.64 25.13
CA ARG A 101 31.14 41.89 24.41
C ARG A 101 30.34 43.10 24.92
N TRP A 102 29.37 42.89 25.81
CA TRP A 102 28.66 43.97 26.49
C TRP A 102 29.30 44.18 27.86
N ASP A 103 30.34 44.99 27.88
CA ASP A 103 30.89 45.60 29.10
C ASP A 103 30.35 47.04 29.12
N PRO A 104 29.45 47.42 30.04
CA PRO A 104 28.90 48.77 30.14
C PRO A 104 29.76 49.74 30.96
N ASP A 105 30.99 49.39 31.33
CA ASP A 105 31.94 50.26 32.03
C ASP A 105 32.87 51.06 31.09
#